data_AF-U2RA82-F1
#
_entry.id   AF-U2RA82-F1
#
_cell.length_a   1.000
_cell.length_b   1.000
_cell.length_c   1.000
_cell.angle_alpha   90.00
_cell.angle_beta   90.00
_cell.angle_gamma   90.00
#
_symmetry.space_group_name_H-M   'P 1'
#
loop_
_entity.id
_entity.type
_entity.pdbx_description
1 polymer ?
#
loop_
_entity_poly.entity_id
_entity_poly.type
_entity_poly.pdbx_seq_one_letter_code
_entity_poly.pdbx_strand_id
1 'polypeptide(L)'
;MIGTPGFYERKTLEMRKKLLQFLIAVFLLVFIRYVGFFMFGILPLSFNLLTLKTEYNINHKKLKLSESYSITDCGFKNYTVLHGLEYPYFFNERDYLNNDYGLVTKLVKNENSWIGFIRDESKEEIKYYTAGFSEEDEGFFRASEKKIRETHGYFIINEKEATFGLSEEELKKRIKNKIEFKAPGYYVVKYGTTKCNSVIE
;
A
#
# COMPACT_ATOMS: atom_id res chain seq x y z
N MET A 1 -29.38 -19.30 -80.21
CA MET A 1 -29.37 -18.99 -78.76
C MET A 1 -27.93 -18.71 -78.36
N ILE A 2 -27.56 -17.44 -78.15
CA ILE A 2 -26.25 -17.05 -77.65
C ILE A 2 -26.53 -16.15 -76.45
N GLY A 3 -26.34 -16.70 -75.25
CA GLY A 3 -26.67 -16.07 -73.98
C GLY A 3 -25.73 -14.90 -73.69
N THR A 4 -26.31 -13.78 -73.28
CA THR A 4 -25.60 -12.55 -72.89
C THR A 4 -24.57 -12.82 -71.78
N PRO A 5 -23.26 -12.61 -72.02
CA PRO A 5 -22.21 -12.90 -71.03
C PRO A 5 -22.20 -11.93 -69.83
N GLY A 6 -23.07 -10.90 -69.82
CA GLY A 6 -23.07 -9.87 -68.79
C GLY A 6 -24.00 -10.09 -67.59
N PHE A 7 -24.93 -11.07 -67.62
CA PHE A 7 -25.89 -11.24 -66.51
C PHE A 7 -25.25 -11.93 -65.29
N TYR A 8 -24.45 -12.97 -65.55
CA TYR A 8 -23.73 -13.66 -64.47
C TYR A 8 -22.69 -12.75 -63.83
N GLU A 9 -21.88 -12.03 -64.61
CA GLU A 9 -20.87 -11.09 -64.08
C GLU A 9 -21.47 -9.96 -63.23
N ARG A 10 -22.59 -9.35 -63.66
CA ARG A 10 -23.27 -8.32 -62.83
C ARG A 10 -23.80 -8.89 -61.52
N LYS A 11 -24.39 -10.08 -61.55
CA LYS A 11 -24.91 -10.74 -60.34
C LYS A 11 -23.78 -11.13 -59.39
N THR A 12 -22.64 -11.60 -59.91
CA THR A 12 -21.45 -11.91 -59.10
C THR A 12 -20.84 -10.64 -58.50
N LEU A 13 -20.78 -9.53 -59.25
CA LEU A 13 -20.30 -8.24 -58.75
C LEU A 13 -21.22 -7.66 -57.66
N GLU A 14 -22.53 -7.77 -57.82
CA GLU A 14 -23.52 -7.31 -56.84
C GLU A 14 -23.46 -8.15 -55.55
N MET A 15 -23.32 -9.47 -55.66
CA MET A 15 -23.12 -10.35 -54.50
C MET A 15 -21.81 -10.06 -53.77
N ARG A 16 -20.71 -9.78 -54.49
CA ARG A 16 -19.43 -9.38 -53.89
C ARG A 16 -19.54 -8.05 -53.14
N LYS A 17 -20.27 -7.06 -53.69
CA LYS A 17 -20.52 -5.78 -53.02
C LYS A 17 -21.33 -5.95 -51.74
N LYS A 18 -22.41 -6.73 -51.77
CA LYS A 18 -23.23 -7.02 -50.57
C LYS A 18 -22.44 -7.77 -49.50
N LEU A 19 -21.61 -8.74 -49.91
CA LEU A 19 -20.74 -9.47 -48.99
C LEU A 19 -19.69 -8.54 -48.35
N LEU A 20 -19.05 -7.68 -49.15
CA LEU A 20 -18.07 -6.72 -48.64
C LEU A 20 -18.72 -5.73 -47.66
N GLN A 21 -19.91 -5.23 -47.98
CA GLN A 21 -20.64 -4.31 -47.11
C GLN A 21 -21.04 -4.98 -45.79
N PHE A 22 -21.44 -6.25 -45.83
CA PHE A 22 -21.71 -7.04 -44.63
C PHE A 22 -20.44 -7.24 -43.78
N LEU A 23 -19.31 -7.58 -44.41
CA LEU A 23 -18.04 -7.76 -43.71
C LEU A 23 -17.56 -6.46 -43.05
N ILE A 24 -17.69 -5.31 -43.73
CA ILE A 24 -17.35 -4.00 -43.16
C ILE A 24 -18.23 -3.69 -41.95
N ALA A 25 -19.55 -3.94 -42.05
CA ALA A 25 -20.48 -3.70 -40.94
C ALA A 25 -20.15 -4.58 -39.72
N VAL A 26 -19.85 -5.86 -39.93
CA VAL A 26 -19.44 -6.79 -38.87
C VAL A 26 -18.10 -6.34 -38.26
N PHE A 27 -17.14 -5.95 -39.08
CA PHE A 27 -15.84 -5.48 -38.60
C PHE A 27 -15.97 -4.21 -37.75
N LEU A 28 -16.77 -3.24 -38.18
CA LEU A 28 -17.05 -2.02 -37.42
C LEU A 28 -17.70 -2.32 -36.06
N LEU A 29 -18.64 -3.26 -36.02
CA LEU A 29 -19.31 -3.68 -34.78
C LEU A 29 -18.33 -4.32 -33.79
N VAL A 30 -17.43 -5.18 -34.27
CA VAL A 30 -16.38 -5.79 -33.46
C VAL A 30 -15.37 -4.73 -32.99
N PHE A 31 -15.00 -3.80 -33.86
CA PHE A 31 -14.07 -2.72 -33.55
C PHE A 31 -14.61 -1.78 -32.47
N ILE A 32 -15.87 -1.35 -32.57
CA ILE A 32 -16.52 -0.50 -31.55
C ILE A 32 -16.55 -1.21 -30.20
N ARG A 33 -16.86 -2.51 -30.17
CA ARG A 33 -16.87 -3.30 -28.93
C ARG A 33 -15.49 -3.40 -28.31
N TYR A 34 -14.45 -3.56 -29.13
CA TYR A 34 -13.06 -3.64 -28.68
C TYR A 34 -12.56 -2.29 -28.14
N VAL A 35 -12.82 -1.20 -28.86
CA VAL A 35 -12.43 0.16 -28.43
C VAL A 35 -13.16 0.55 -27.14
N GLY A 36 -14.46 0.26 -27.03
CA GLY A 36 -15.22 0.50 -25.81
C GLY A 36 -14.67 -0.30 -24.62
N PHE A 37 -14.36 -1.57 -24.81
CA PHE A 37 -13.73 -2.40 -23.78
C PHE A 37 -12.35 -1.87 -23.37
N PHE A 38 -11.55 -1.40 -24.31
CA PHE A 38 -10.23 -0.84 -24.02
C PHE A 38 -10.31 0.49 -23.25
N MET A 39 -11.18 1.41 -23.70
CA MET A 39 -11.32 2.75 -23.12
C MET A 39 -11.99 2.75 -21.74
N PHE A 40 -12.95 1.85 -21.49
CA PHE A 40 -13.68 1.81 -20.21
C PHE A 40 -13.24 0.67 -19.28
N GLY A 41 -12.52 -0.33 -19.78
CA GLY A 41 -12.00 -1.44 -18.96
C GLY A 41 -10.52 -1.26 -18.62
N ILE A 42 -9.66 -1.24 -19.65
CA ILE A 42 -8.21 -1.32 -19.48
C ILE A 42 -7.59 0.05 -19.15
N LEU A 43 -8.01 1.11 -19.84
CA LEU A 43 -7.46 2.46 -19.65
C LEU A 43 -7.64 2.99 -18.20
N PRO A 44 -8.83 2.89 -17.57
CA PRO A 44 -9.02 3.35 -16.19
C PRO A 44 -8.29 2.46 -15.18
N LEU A 45 -8.19 1.16 -15.45
CA LEU A 45 -7.42 0.23 -14.63
C LEU A 45 -5.92 0.55 -14.69
N SER A 46 -5.41 0.90 -15.87
CA SER A 46 -4.01 1.32 -16.06
C SER A 46 -3.75 2.67 -15.42
N PHE A 47 -4.69 3.62 -15.47
CA PHE A 47 -4.59 4.88 -14.73
C PHE A 47 -4.62 4.63 -13.22
N ASN A 48 -5.52 3.82 -12.68
CA ASN A 48 -5.52 3.45 -11.25
C ASN A 48 -4.20 2.78 -10.82
N LEU A 49 -3.69 1.85 -11.64
CA LEU A 49 -2.41 1.18 -11.38
C LEU A 49 -1.23 2.15 -11.46
N LEU A 50 -1.22 3.08 -12.43
CA LEU A 50 -0.18 4.11 -12.55
C LEU A 50 -0.27 5.11 -11.39
N THR A 51 -1.47 5.51 -10.97
CA THR A 51 -1.69 6.47 -9.86
C THR A 51 -1.26 5.85 -8.53
N LEU A 52 -1.55 4.55 -8.29
CA LEU A 52 -1.00 3.78 -7.16
C LEU A 52 0.53 3.63 -7.21
N LYS A 53 1.12 3.56 -8.42
CA LYS A 53 2.55 3.37 -8.62
C LYS A 53 3.34 4.68 -8.70
N THR A 54 2.69 5.84 -8.86
CA THR A 54 3.32 7.16 -9.03
C THR A 54 3.01 8.19 -7.94
N GLU A 55 2.12 7.89 -6.99
CA GLU A 55 2.03 8.61 -5.70
C GLU A 55 2.82 7.93 -4.57
N TYR A 56 4.01 7.41 -4.86
CA TYR A 56 5.05 7.22 -3.84
C TYR A 56 6.20 8.17 -4.15
N ASN A 57 5.92 9.46 -4.11
CA ASN A 57 6.96 10.44 -3.87
C ASN A 57 7.39 10.24 -2.42
N ILE A 58 8.52 9.54 -2.22
CA ILE A 58 9.16 9.26 -0.93
C ILE A 58 9.68 10.59 -0.36
N ASN A 59 8.76 11.50 -0.03
CA ASN A 59 9.07 12.62 0.83
C ASN A 59 9.21 12.04 2.21
N HIS A 60 10.42 12.09 2.75
CA HIS A 60 10.80 11.63 4.08
C HIS A 60 9.97 12.33 5.16
N LYS A 61 8.77 11.81 5.41
CA LYS A 61 7.77 12.41 6.29
C LYS A 61 7.66 11.61 7.58
N LYS A 62 7.56 12.35 8.68
CA LYS A 62 7.37 11.83 10.03
C LYS A 62 6.09 12.38 10.63
N LEU A 63 5.18 11.49 11.00
CA LEU A 63 3.95 11.80 11.71
C LEU A 63 4.18 11.67 13.22
N LYS A 64 4.02 12.76 13.97
CA LYS A 64 4.04 12.72 15.43
C LYS A 64 2.66 12.28 15.95
N LEU A 65 2.61 11.21 16.73
CA LEU A 65 1.38 10.71 17.36
C LEU A 65 1.19 11.31 18.76
N SER A 66 2.28 11.43 19.52
CA SER A 66 2.38 12.11 20.81
C SER A 66 3.84 12.52 21.07
N GLU A 67 4.20 12.97 22.28
CA GLU A 67 5.59 13.32 22.61
C GLU A 67 6.56 12.15 22.43
N SER A 68 6.16 10.95 22.83
CA SER A 68 7.01 9.75 22.84
C SER A 68 6.83 8.83 21.65
N TYR A 69 5.84 9.08 20.79
CA TYR A 69 5.50 8.16 19.70
C TYR A 69 5.37 8.87 18.36
N SER A 70 5.91 8.24 17.34
CA SER A 70 5.86 8.74 15.97
C SER A 70 5.85 7.62 14.97
N ILE A 71 5.28 7.89 13.81
CA ILE A 71 5.30 7.00 12.66
C ILE A 71 6.20 7.61 11.59
N THR A 72 7.12 6.82 11.05
CA THR A 72 7.95 7.22 9.92
C THR A 72 7.64 6.36 8.71
N ASP A 73 7.70 6.98 7.52
CA ASP A 73 7.55 6.32 6.22
C ASP A 73 8.84 6.52 5.39
N CYS A 74 9.98 6.49 6.06
CA CYS A 74 11.28 6.83 5.48
C CYS A 74 12.26 5.67 5.60
N GLY A 75 13.00 5.39 4.52
CA GLY A 75 14.21 4.54 4.55
C GLY A 75 13.94 3.04 4.60
N PHE A 76 12.76 2.62 5.04
CA PHE A 76 12.42 1.22 5.24
C PHE A 76 11.69 0.62 4.03
N LYS A 77 12.25 0.62 2.81
CA LYS A 77 11.62 0.01 1.60
C LYS A 77 10.10 0.28 1.42
N ASN A 78 9.62 1.47 1.80
CA ASN A 78 8.20 1.91 1.80
C ASN A 78 7.29 1.31 2.91
N TYR A 79 7.89 0.79 3.98
CA TYR A 79 7.20 0.33 5.17
C TYR A 79 7.06 1.45 6.18
N THR A 80 5.88 1.50 6.81
CA THR A 80 5.56 2.49 7.82
C THR A 80 5.75 1.88 9.21
N VAL A 81 6.73 2.38 9.97
CA VAL A 81 7.13 1.81 11.27
C VAL A 81 6.70 2.74 12.41
N LEU A 82 6.21 2.15 13.50
CA LEU A 82 5.99 2.87 14.74
C LEU A 82 7.29 2.94 15.54
N HIS A 83 7.70 4.15 15.90
CA HIS A 83 8.77 4.41 16.85
C HIS A 83 8.20 4.88 18.18
N GLY A 84 8.72 4.34 19.28
CA GLY A 84 8.31 4.66 20.64
C GLY A 84 9.49 5.07 21.53
N LEU A 85 9.38 4.72 22.82
CA LEU A 85 10.45 4.89 23.78
C LEU A 85 11.61 3.94 23.47
N GLU A 86 12.83 4.40 23.68
CA GLU A 86 14.01 3.57 23.50
C GLU A 86 14.03 2.40 24.49
N TYR A 87 14.44 1.23 24.01
CA TYR A 87 14.63 0.03 24.79
C TYR A 87 16.00 -0.58 24.51
N PRO A 88 16.67 -1.12 25.55
CA PRO A 88 18.01 -1.65 25.40
C PRO A 88 18.01 -3.05 24.79
N TYR A 89 19.06 -3.37 24.06
CA TYR A 89 19.43 -4.74 23.70
C TYR A 89 20.95 -4.91 23.73
N PHE A 90 21.38 -6.16 23.86
CA PHE A 90 22.79 -6.51 23.98
C PHE A 90 23.23 -7.34 22.76
N PHE A 91 24.33 -6.93 22.13
CA PHE A 91 24.92 -7.63 21.00
C PHE A 91 26.43 -7.44 20.98
N ASN A 92 27.20 -8.48 20.68
CA ASN A 92 28.66 -8.42 20.60
C ASN A 92 29.32 -7.67 21.79
N GLU A 93 28.91 -8.02 23.02
CA GLU A 93 29.45 -7.44 24.26
C GLU A 93 29.19 -5.94 24.45
N ARG A 94 28.24 -5.36 23.71
CA ARG A 94 27.86 -3.95 23.80
C ARG A 94 26.37 -3.78 23.98
N ASP A 95 26.01 -2.75 24.74
CA ASP A 95 24.64 -2.28 24.89
C ASP A 95 24.29 -1.31 23.77
N TYR A 96 23.11 -1.51 23.20
CA TYR A 96 22.53 -0.70 22.14
C TYR A 96 21.12 -0.28 22.53
N LEU A 97 20.60 0.75 21.86
CA LEU A 97 19.23 1.21 22.01
C LEU A 97 18.49 1.03 20.68
N ASN A 98 17.25 0.58 20.77
CA ASN A 98 16.31 0.54 19.66
C ASN A 98 15.02 1.25 20.08
N ASN A 99 14.26 1.79 19.14
CA ASN A 99 12.94 2.37 19.40
C ASN A 99 11.87 1.88 18.41
N ASP A 100 12.19 0.87 17.59
CA ASP A 100 11.26 0.29 16.64
C ASP A 100 10.28 -0.65 17.36
N TYR A 101 8.99 -0.36 17.24
CA TYR A 101 7.92 -1.16 17.85
C TYR A 101 7.27 -2.10 16.84
N GLY A 102 7.42 -1.84 15.55
CA GLY A 102 6.99 -2.73 14.48
C GLY A 102 6.26 -2.04 13.34
N LEU A 103 5.95 -2.83 12.31
CA LEU A 103 5.24 -2.38 11.12
C LEU A 103 3.78 -2.03 11.43
N VAL A 104 3.39 -0.81 11.08
CA VAL A 104 1.98 -0.40 11.10
C VAL A 104 1.34 -0.70 9.74
N THR A 105 0.24 -1.43 9.75
CA THR A 105 -0.48 -1.82 8.50
C THR A 105 -1.77 -1.05 8.28
N LYS A 106 -2.36 -0.51 9.34
CA LYS A 106 -3.55 0.35 9.30
C LYS A 106 -3.47 1.41 10.38
N LEU A 107 -3.97 2.60 10.06
CA LEU A 107 -4.01 3.74 10.96
C LEU A 107 -5.30 4.53 10.75
N VAL A 108 -5.76 5.20 11.79
CA VAL A 108 -6.82 6.20 11.74
C VAL A 108 -6.54 7.28 12.78
N LYS A 109 -6.94 8.52 12.48
CA LYS A 109 -7.09 9.57 13.48
C LYS A 109 -8.55 9.59 13.93
N ASN A 110 -8.81 9.34 15.21
CA ASN A 110 -10.13 9.40 15.82
C ASN A 110 -10.10 10.45 16.95
N GLU A 111 -10.69 11.61 16.70
CA GLU A 111 -10.63 12.76 17.60
C GLU A 111 -9.17 13.09 17.98
N ASN A 112 -8.82 12.97 19.27
CA ASN A 112 -7.49 13.24 19.83
C ASN A 112 -6.62 11.97 19.93
N SER A 113 -7.11 10.84 19.43
CA SER A 113 -6.40 9.55 19.50
C SER A 113 -6.01 9.06 18.12
N TRP A 114 -4.83 8.46 18.06
CA TRP A 114 -4.38 7.66 16.94
C TRP A 114 -4.63 6.20 17.26
N ILE A 115 -5.25 5.49 16.32
CA ILE A 115 -5.52 4.07 16.46
C ILE A 115 -4.92 3.37 15.26
N GLY A 116 -4.15 2.34 15.49
CA GLY A 116 -3.54 1.57 14.41
C GLY A 116 -3.37 0.11 14.79
N PHE A 117 -2.63 -0.61 13.96
CA PHE A 117 -2.36 -2.03 14.16
C PHE A 117 -0.92 -2.36 13.77
N ILE A 118 -0.23 -3.01 14.69
CA ILE A 118 1.12 -3.56 14.49
C ILE A 118 0.96 -5.01 14.04
N ARG A 119 1.57 -5.34 12.89
CA ARG A 119 1.57 -6.72 12.38
C ARG A 119 2.49 -7.60 13.22
N ASP A 120 2.11 -8.86 13.41
CA ASP A 120 3.00 -9.86 14.01
C ASP A 120 4.00 -10.26 12.96
N GLU A 121 5.28 -10.28 13.31
CA GLU A 121 6.34 -10.47 12.34
C GLU A 121 7.47 -11.31 12.92
N SER A 122 7.97 -12.21 12.08
CA SER A 122 9.12 -13.04 12.44
C SER A 122 10.43 -12.29 12.24
N LYS A 123 11.51 -12.82 12.82
CA LYS A 123 12.89 -12.37 12.57
C LYS A 123 13.18 -12.17 11.08
N GLU A 124 12.78 -13.12 10.24
CA GLU A 124 13.02 -13.10 8.80
C GLU A 124 12.29 -11.95 8.11
N GLU A 125 11.09 -11.61 8.56
CA GLU A 125 10.31 -10.50 8.00
C GLU A 125 10.88 -9.14 8.43
N ILE A 126 11.32 -9.04 9.68
CA ILE A 126 11.92 -7.81 10.25
C ILE A 126 13.13 -7.34 9.42
N LYS A 127 13.99 -8.28 9.00
CA LYS A 127 15.17 -7.99 8.15
C LYS A 127 14.84 -7.18 6.89
N TYR A 128 13.64 -7.31 6.35
CA TYR A 128 13.30 -6.64 5.10
C TYR A 128 13.07 -5.14 5.24
N TYR A 129 12.76 -4.65 6.44
CA TYR A 129 12.38 -3.26 6.65
C TYR A 129 13.15 -2.59 7.77
N THR A 130 14.24 -3.13 8.29
CA THR A 130 15.06 -2.44 9.30
C THR A 130 16.19 -1.66 8.62
N ALA A 131 16.39 -0.42 9.06
CA ALA A 131 17.39 0.52 8.55
C ALA A 131 18.43 0.77 9.64
N GLY A 132 19.69 0.90 9.24
CA GLY A 132 20.78 1.20 10.16
C GLY A 132 21.33 0.00 10.95
N PHE A 133 20.80 -1.22 10.75
CA PHE A 133 21.33 -2.43 11.37
C PHE A 133 21.70 -3.48 10.32
N SER A 134 22.80 -4.19 10.57
CA SER A 134 23.26 -5.28 9.72
C SER A 134 22.27 -6.46 9.77
N GLU A 135 22.06 -7.15 8.65
CA GLU A 135 21.30 -8.42 8.62
C GLU A 135 21.91 -9.52 9.51
N GLU A 136 23.15 -9.31 9.96
CA GLU A 136 23.90 -10.17 10.88
C GLU A 136 23.71 -9.82 12.36
N ASP A 137 23.05 -8.70 12.69
CA ASP A 137 22.81 -8.27 14.07
C ASP A 137 21.70 -9.09 14.74
N GLU A 138 22.03 -10.32 15.15
CA GLU A 138 21.08 -11.22 15.80
C GLU A 138 20.45 -10.63 17.06
N GLY A 139 21.20 -9.81 17.80
CA GLY A 139 20.73 -9.20 19.04
C GLY A 139 19.60 -8.20 18.76
N PHE A 140 19.80 -7.33 17.77
CA PHE A 140 18.80 -6.39 17.28
C PHE A 140 17.53 -7.10 16.83
N PHE A 141 17.63 -8.16 16.01
CA PHE A 141 16.43 -8.83 15.52
C PHE A 141 15.66 -9.57 16.62
N ARG A 142 16.36 -10.23 17.56
CA ARG A 142 15.69 -10.87 18.70
C ARG A 142 14.99 -9.85 19.59
N ALA A 143 15.62 -8.70 19.82
CA ALA A 143 15.02 -7.62 20.60
C ALA A 143 13.80 -7.02 19.90
N SER A 144 13.89 -6.80 18.59
CA SER A 144 12.79 -6.29 17.76
C SER A 144 11.62 -7.27 17.71
N GLU A 145 11.88 -8.56 17.48
CA GLU A 145 10.86 -9.61 17.50
C GLU A 145 10.16 -9.67 18.87
N LYS A 146 10.92 -9.61 19.97
CA LYS A 146 10.35 -9.54 21.31
C LYS A 146 9.46 -8.32 21.49
N LYS A 147 9.92 -7.14 21.04
CA LYS A 147 9.14 -5.89 21.13
C LYS A 147 7.86 -5.96 20.29
N ILE A 148 7.93 -6.54 19.10
CA ILE A 148 6.76 -6.75 18.24
C ILE A 148 5.77 -7.69 18.91
N ARG A 149 6.20 -8.81 19.51
CA ARG A 149 5.30 -9.70 20.26
C ARG A 149 4.61 -9.00 21.45
N GLU A 150 5.31 -8.08 22.12
CA GLU A 150 4.74 -7.28 23.22
C GLU A 150 3.70 -6.25 22.74
N THR A 151 3.80 -5.79 21.49
CA THR A 151 3.03 -4.65 20.98
C THR A 151 2.07 -4.99 19.84
N HIS A 152 2.21 -6.19 19.27
CA HIS A 152 1.43 -6.74 18.17
C HIS A 152 -0.07 -6.68 18.49
N GLY A 153 -0.85 -6.24 17.52
CA GLY A 153 -2.29 -6.04 17.67
C GLY A 153 -2.66 -4.57 17.49
N TYR A 154 -3.85 -4.21 17.94
CA TYR A 154 -4.29 -2.83 17.88
C TYR A 154 -3.64 -1.99 18.97
N PHE A 155 -3.35 -0.74 18.63
CA PHE A 155 -2.87 0.26 19.58
C PHE A 155 -3.76 1.49 19.59
N ILE A 156 -3.75 2.22 20.70
CA ILE A 156 -4.35 3.55 20.86
C ILE A 156 -3.31 4.45 21.51
N ILE A 157 -2.97 5.56 20.85
CA ILE A 157 -2.00 6.55 21.32
C ILE A 157 -2.66 7.93 21.33
N ASN A 158 -2.58 8.63 22.46
CA ASN A 158 -2.93 10.04 22.58
C ASN A 158 -1.91 10.75 23.50
N GLU A 159 -2.21 11.98 23.92
CA GLU A 159 -1.32 12.75 24.80
C GLU A 159 -1.20 12.18 26.23
N LYS A 160 -2.18 11.41 26.70
CA LYS A 160 -2.25 10.89 28.07
C LYS A 160 -1.77 9.46 28.20
N GLU A 161 -2.04 8.63 27.19
CA GLU A 161 -1.75 7.20 27.26
C GLU A 161 -1.38 6.60 25.90
N ALA A 162 -0.63 5.50 25.97
CA ALA A 162 -0.35 4.60 24.87
C ALA A 162 -0.66 3.17 25.30
N THR A 163 -1.65 2.54 24.67
CA THR A 163 -2.01 1.13 24.88
C THR A 163 -1.67 0.34 23.62
N PHE A 164 -1.09 -0.85 23.79
CA PHE A 164 -0.71 -1.78 22.73
C PHE A 164 -1.32 -3.16 22.97
N GLY A 165 -1.19 -4.08 22.03
CA GLY A 165 -1.56 -5.48 22.26
C GLY A 165 -3.05 -5.77 22.26
N LEU A 166 -3.90 -4.84 21.81
CA LEU A 166 -5.35 -5.01 21.88
C LEU A 166 -5.85 -5.97 20.79
N SER A 167 -6.71 -6.90 21.17
CA SER A 167 -7.57 -7.63 20.23
C SER A 167 -8.61 -6.71 19.58
N GLU A 168 -9.25 -7.20 18.51
CA GLU A 168 -10.33 -6.43 17.86
C GLU A 168 -11.52 -6.22 18.80
N GLU A 169 -11.83 -7.20 19.64
CA GLU A 169 -12.90 -7.19 20.63
C GLU A 169 -12.62 -6.15 21.71
N GLU A 170 -11.38 -6.07 22.21
CA GLU A 170 -10.99 -5.06 23.19
C GLU A 170 -11.00 -3.66 22.59
N LEU A 171 -10.56 -3.50 21.34
CA LEU A 171 -10.66 -2.23 20.63
C LEU A 171 -12.12 -1.77 20.51
N LYS A 172 -13.03 -2.66 20.08
CA LYS A 172 -14.47 -2.39 19.94
C LYS A 172 -15.13 -2.02 21.27
N LYS A 173 -14.68 -2.61 22.38
CA LYS A 173 -15.17 -2.23 23.73
C LYS A 173 -14.76 -0.82 24.12
N ARG A 174 -13.56 -0.38 23.71
CA ARG A 174 -13.05 0.98 24.00
C ARG A 174 -13.63 2.04 23.06
N ILE A 175 -13.91 1.67 21.81
CA ILE A 175 -14.34 2.63 20.79
C ILE A 175 -15.74 2.28 20.29
N LYS A 176 -16.71 3.13 20.63
CA LYS A 176 -18.12 2.93 20.30
C LYS A 176 -18.46 3.22 18.83
N ASN A 177 -17.66 4.05 18.17
CA ASN A 177 -17.91 4.46 16.79
C ASN A 177 -17.24 3.52 15.79
N LYS A 178 -17.88 3.34 14.63
CA LYS A 178 -17.27 2.60 13.51
C LYS A 178 -16.00 3.34 13.06
N ILE A 179 -14.89 2.62 13.04
CA ILE A 179 -13.61 3.12 12.54
C ILE A 179 -13.43 2.68 11.09
N GLU A 180 -13.07 3.63 10.23
CA GLU A 180 -12.59 3.35 8.89
C GLU A 180 -11.08 3.57 8.84
N PHE A 181 -10.35 2.47 8.80
CA PHE A 181 -8.90 2.49 8.72
C PHE A 181 -8.42 2.84 7.31
N LYS A 182 -7.26 3.52 7.21
CA LYS A 182 -6.53 3.69 5.95
C LYS A 182 -5.11 3.19 6.08
N ALA A 183 -4.43 3.08 4.94
CA ALA A 183 -3.00 2.85 4.90
C ALA A 183 -2.26 3.94 5.71
N PRO A 184 -1.29 3.59 6.56
CA PRO A 184 -0.57 4.57 7.37
C PRO A 184 0.11 5.67 6.55
N GLY A 185 0.65 5.31 5.37
CA GLY A 185 1.23 6.26 4.42
C GLY A 185 0.30 7.43 4.06
N TYR A 186 -1.02 7.21 3.97
CA TYR A 186 -1.99 8.30 3.75
C TYR A 186 -1.90 9.37 4.86
N TYR A 187 -1.80 8.96 6.11
CA TYR A 187 -1.71 9.88 7.25
C TYR A 187 -0.33 10.51 7.36
N VAL A 188 0.73 9.77 7.03
CA VAL A 188 2.09 10.31 6.98
C VAL A 188 2.20 11.39 5.90
N VAL A 189 1.64 11.16 4.72
CA VAL A 189 1.59 12.17 3.65
C VAL A 189 0.80 13.40 4.08
N LYS A 190 -0.35 13.20 4.73
CA LYS A 190 -1.29 14.27 5.09
C LYS A 190 -0.87 15.10 6.30
N TYR A 191 -0.30 14.47 7.32
CA TYR A 191 -0.02 15.09 8.63
C TYR A 191 1.47 15.06 9.00
N GLY A 192 2.29 14.33 8.24
CA GLY A 192 3.72 14.23 8.51
C GLY A 192 4.47 15.50 8.13
N THR A 193 5.55 15.74 8.87
CA THR A 193 6.50 16.83 8.62
C THR A 193 7.72 16.30 7.88
N THR A 194 8.34 17.13 7.04
CA THR A 194 9.60 16.82 6.36
C THR A 194 10.76 16.96 7.34
N LYS A 195 10.98 15.91 8.13
CA LYS A 195 12.16 15.72 8.97
C LYS A 195 12.41 14.23 9.10
N CYS A 196 13.28 13.70 8.26
CA CYS A 196 14.04 12.53 8.64
C CYS A 196 15.46 13.01 8.86
N ASN A 197 16.01 12.69 10.02
CA ASN A 197 17.42 12.91 10.26
C ASN A 197 18.19 12.11 9.20
N SER A 198 19.02 12.79 8.44
CA SER A 198 19.94 12.19 7.47
C SER A 198 21.12 11.48 8.15
N VAL A 199 21.01 11.12 9.43
CA VAL A 199 22.12 10.53 10.20
C VAL A 199 21.95 9.02 10.20
N ILE A 200 22.26 8.43 9.06
CA ILE A 200 22.94 7.14 8.99
C ILE A 200 24.12 7.40 8.05
N GLU A 201 25.15 8.06 8.60
CA GLU A 201 26.53 7.98 8.10
C GLU A 201 27.24 6.83 8.82
#